data_AF-A0A8X8Z899-F1
#
_entry.id   AF-A0A8X8Z899-F1
#
_cell.length_a   1.000
_cell.length_b   1.000
_cell.length_c   1.000
_cell.angle_alpha   90.00
_cell.angle_beta   90.00
_cell.angle_gamma   90.00
#
_symmetry.space_group_name_H-M   'P 1'
#
loop_
_entity.id
_entity.type
_entity.pdbx_description
1 polymer ?
#
loop_
_entity_poly.entity_id
_entity_poly.type
_entity_poly.pdbx_seq_one_letter_code
_entity_poly.pdbx_strand_id
1 'polypeptide(L)'
;MNIIAGGSDTVSAALVWAKAALVKKPLLMKKLQAEIRQLFGEKKLIDEKDMEKLSYLRAVVKESLRLYPLAPLLVPREMTKKYSVNGYEIEGGSTSYVNLWAIARDPAMWENEDEFLPERCLWIGMAMAEMELALANVVCKFAWELPVGMKKEDIDFEILPGITMHKKNALRLLPKLLIA
;
A
#
# COMPACT_ATOMS: atom_id res chain seq x y z
N MET A 1 -10.70 -12.75 16.03
CA MET A 1 -10.92 -11.29 16.08
C MET A 1 -12.29 -11.00 15.45
N ASN A 2 -13.11 -10.14 16.04
CA ASN A 2 -14.40 -9.75 15.45
C ASN A 2 -14.30 -8.34 14.84
N ILE A 3 -15.30 -7.96 14.04
CA ILE A 3 -15.29 -6.72 13.24
C ILE A 3 -15.16 -5.48 14.14
N ILE A 4 -15.83 -5.47 15.29
CA ILE A 4 -15.81 -4.35 16.23
C ILE A 4 -14.40 -4.14 16.80
N ALA A 5 -13.78 -5.20 17.33
CA ALA A 5 -12.43 -5.10 17.87
C ALA A 5 -11.40 -4.69 16.82
N GLY A 6 -11.51 -5.22 15.59
CA GLY A 6 -10.59 -4.90 14.50
C GLY A 6 -10.70 -3.46 13.99
N GLY A 7 -11.91 -2.87 14.00
CA GLY A 7 -12.18 -1.54 13.44
C GLY A 7 -12.17 -0.39 14.45
N SER A 8 -12.50 -0.62 15.73
CA SER A 8 -12.62 0.46 16.71
C SER A 8 -11.27 0.89 17.30
N ASP A 9 -10.51 -0.05 17.83
CA ASP A 9 -9.26 0.24 18.54
C ASP A 9 -8.19 0.80 17.59
N THR A 10 -8.07 0.19 16.41
CA THR A 10 -7.10 0.57 15.39
C THR A 10 -7.34 1.99 14.87
N VAL A 11 -8.57 2.36 14.54
CA VAL A 11 -8.91 3.70 14.04
C VAL A 11 -8.68 4.77 15.11
N SER A 12 -9.06 4.49 16.36
CA SER A 12 -8.82 5.41 17.48
C SER A 12 -7.33 5.69 17.66
N ALA A 13 -6.50 4.64 17.69
CA ALA A 13 -5.05 4.76 17.82
C ALA A 13 -4.42 5.50 16.63
N ALA A 14 -4.90 5.25 15.40
CA ALA A 14 -4.41 5.94 14.19
C ALA A 14 -4.60 7.46 14.29
N LEU A 15 -5.77 7.91 14.74
CA LEU A 15 -6.08 9.33 14.90
C LEU A 15 -5.16 10.00 15.93
N VAL A 16 -4.89 9.32 17.05
CA VAL A 16 -3.99 9.81 18.09
C VAL A 16 -2.56 9.95 17.56
N TRP A 17 -2.03 8.93 16.87
CA TRP A 17 -0.69 8.98 16.29
C TRP A 17 -0.54 10.07 15.23
N ALA A 18 -1.50 10.17 14.30
CA ALA A 18 -1.47 11.20 13.26
C ALA A 18 -1.49 12.60 13.85
N LYS A 19 -2.35 12.84 14.85
CA LYS A 19 -2.40 14.13 15.56
C LYS A 19 -1.09 14.41 16.30
N ALA A 20 -0.53 13.43 17.01
CA ALA A 20 0.74 13.58 17.73
C ALA A 20 1.90 13.92 16.78
N ALA A 21 1.99 13.25 15.63
CA ALA A 21 2.98 13.52 14.60
C ALA A 21 2.87 14.96 14.05
N LEU A 22 1.65 15.41 13.74
CA LEU A 22 1.40 16.77 13.25
C LEU A 22 1.69 17.85 14.30
N VAL A 23 1.32 17.64 15.57
CA VAL A 23 1.58 18.61 16.66
C VAL A 23 3.08 18.82 16.87
N LYS A 24 3.89 17.76 16.72
CA LYS A 24 5.36 17.87 16.77
C LYS A 24 5.97 18.64 15.59
N LYS A 25 5.26 18.77 14.45
CA LYS A 25 5.74 19.44 13.24
C LYS A 25 4.74 20.55 12.79
N PRO A 26 4.74 21.73 13.45
CA PRO A 26 3.75 22.79 13.20
C PRO A 26 3.68 23.29 11.76
N LEU A 27 4.78 23.22 11.01
CA LEU A 27 4.81 23.59 9.59
C LEU A 27 3.96 22.64 8.73
N LEU A 28 4.03 21.33 8.99
CA LEU A 28 3.21 20.33 8.28
C LEU A 28 1.74 20.46 8.67
N MET A 29 1.45 20.75 9.94
CA MET A 29 0.08 21.07 10.39
C MET A 29 -0.50 22.28 9.64
N LYS A 30 0.27 23.38 9.53
CA LYS A 30 -0.17 24.57 8.78
C LYS A 30 -0.40 24.26 7.30
N LYS A 31 0.46 23.43 6.69
CA LYS A 31 0.31 23.00 5.29
C LYS A 31 -0.96 22.18 5.08
N LEU A 32 -1.26 21.24 5.97
CA LEU A 32 -2.50 20.46 5.93
C LEU A 32 -3.74 21.35 6.12
N GLN A 33 -3.70 22.28 7.07
CA GLN A 33 -4.77 23.25 7.26
C GLN A 33 -4.98 24.15 6.02
N ALA A 34 -3.90 24.51 5.33
CA ALA A 34 -3.97 25.28 4.09
C ALA A 34 -4.65 24.48 2.96
N GLU A 35 -4.31 23.19 2.77
CA GLU A 35 -5.00 22.31 1.82
C GLU A 35 -6.51 22.29 2.09
N ILE A 36 -6.90 22.05 3.34
CA ILE A 36 -8.31 21.96 3.74
C ILE A 36 -9.03 23.30 3.51
N ARG A 37 -8.43 24.42 3.91
CA ARG A 37 -9.03 25.76 3.73
C ARG A 37 -9.14 26.16 2.27
N GLN A 38 -8.16 25.80 1.45
CA GLN A 38 -8.17 26.12 0.02
C GLN A 38 -9.28 25.35 -0.72
N LEU A 39 -9.50 24.09 -0.37
CA LEU A 39 -10.51 23.26 -1.04
C LEU A 39 -11.92 23.48 -0.50
N PHE A 40 -12.07 23.80 0.79
CA PHE A 40 -13.35 23.75 1.50
C PHE A 40 -13.62 24.97 2.39
N GLY A 41 -13.01 26.12 2.13
CA GLY A 41 -12.97 27.28 3.05
C GLY A 41 -14.30 27.75 3.65
N GLU A 42 -15.42 27.59 2.94
CA GLU A 42 -16.76 27.95 3.43
C GLU A 42 -17.58 26.76 3.95
N LYS A 43 -17.11 25.53 3.72
CA LYS A 43 -17.80 24.30 4.11
C LYS A 43 -17.56 24.03 5.59
N LYS A 44 -18.65 23.91 6.36
CA LYS A 44 -18.57 23.61 7.80
C LYS A 44 -18.06 22.20 8.10
N LEU A 45 -18.33 21.23 7.23
CA LEU A 45 -18.00 19.82 7.43
C LEU A 45 -17.56 19.18 6.10
N ILE A 46 -16.48 18.42 6.15
CA ILE A 46 -15.97 17.63 5.02
C ILE A 46 -16.79 16.33 4.94
N ASP A 47 -17.24 15.96 3.74
CA ASP A 47 -17.93 14.68 3.53
C ASP A 47 -17.05 13.68 2.77
N GLU A 48 -17.55 12.45 2.61
CA GLU A 48 -16.78 11.36 2.00
C GLU A 48 -16.37 11.63 0.55
N LYS A 49 -17.19 12.36 -0.23
CA LYS A 49 -16.91 12.64 -1.64
C LYS A 49 -15.75 13.63 -1.82
N ASP A 50 -15.50 14.43 -0.80
CA ASP A 50 -14.38 15.38 -0.77
C ASP A 50 -13.03 14.71 -0.54
N MET A 51 -13.03 13.47 -0.02
CA MET A 51 -11.81 12.76 0.38
C MET A 51 -10.85 12.53 -0.78
N GLU A 52 -11.34 12.48 -2.01
CA GLU A 52 -10.51 12.35 -3.23
C GLU A 52 -9.59 13.54 -3.44
N LYS A 53 -10.00 14.74 -3.01
CA LYS A 53 -9.25 15.98 -3.20
C LYS A 53 -8.17 16.21 -2.14
N LEU A 54 -8.25 15.50 -1.01
CA LEU A 54 -7.39 15.66 0.16
C LEU A 54 -6.11 14.81 0.06
N SER A 55 -5.31 15.11 -0.96
CA SER A 55 -4.09 14.36 -1.28
C SER A 55 -3.04 14.41 -0.17
N TYR A 56 -2.83 15.57 0.46
CA TYR A 56 -1.87 15.76 1.52
C TYR A 56 -2.35 15.14 2.83
N LEU A 57 -3.64 15.24 3.16
CA LEU A 57 -4.22 14.48 4.28
C LEU A 57 -3.98 12.97 4.14
N ARG A 58 -4.23 12.40 2.95
CA ARG A 58 -3.98 10.98 2.67
C ARG A 58 -2.51 10.63 2.88
N ALA A 59 -1.61 11.51 2.42
CA ALA A 59 -0.17 11.35 2.61
C ALA A 59 0.24 11.39 4.09
N VAL A 60 -0.34 12.31 4.88
CA VAL A 60 -0.15 12.41 6.34
C VAL A 60 -0.60 11.12 7.04
N VAL A 61 -1.77 10.59 6.69
CA VAL A 61 -2.29 9.34 7.27
C VAL A 61 -1.37 8.16 6.92
N LYS A 62 -0.96 8.02 5.65
CA LYS A 62 -0.05 6.96 5.21
C LYS A 62 1.29 7.03 5.93
N GLU A 63 1.90 8.21 6.01
CA GLU A 63 3.19 8.38 6.69
C GLU A 63 3.07 8.13 8.21
N SER A 64 1.92 8.49 8.81
CA SER A 64 1.66 8.19 10.22
C SER A 64 1.60 6.69 10.47
N LEU A 65 0.99 5.92 9.58
CA LEU A 65 0.91 4.46 9.69
C LEU A 65 2.23 3.77 9.33
N ARG A 66 3.07 4.38 8.48
CA ARG A 66 4.44 3.91 8.24
C ARG A 66 5.27 4.00 9.52
N LEU A 67 5.32 5.17 10.15
CA LEU A 67 6.08 5.35 11.39
C LEU A 67 5.42 4.66 12.58
N TYR A 68 4.10 4.67 12.69
CA TYR A 68 3.39 4.12 13.84
C TYR A 68 2.40 3.05 13.38
N PRO A 69 2.91 1.90 12.89
CA PRO A 69 2.04 0.81 12.47
C PRO A 69 1.30 0.25 13.69
N LEU A 70 -0.02 0.15 13.58
CA LEU A 70 -0.90 -0.28 14.70
C LEU A 70 -0.73 -1.77 15.04
N ALA A 71 -0.20 -2.55 14.10
CA ALA A 71 0.18 -3.94 14.29
C ALA A 71 1.64 -4.13 13.81
N PRO A 72 2.65 -3.81 14.64
CA PRO A 72 4.07 -3.87 14.28
C PRO A 72 4.54 -5.23 13.70
N LEU A 73 3.93 -6.34 14.13
CA LEU A 73 4.25 -7.70 13.67
C LEU A 73 3.17 -8.36 12.80
N LEU A 74 2.16 -7.57 12.37
CA LEU A 74 0.95 -8.03 11.71
C LEU A 74 0.23 -9.17 12.48
N VAL A 75 -0.79 -9.76 11.85
CA VAL A 75 -1.47 -10.94 12.38
C VAL A 75 -0.59 -12.17 12.13
N PRO A 76 -0.32 -13.00 13.17
CA PRO A 76 0.45 -14.22 13.00
C PRO A 76 -0.15 -15.13 11.93
N ARG A 77 0.71 -15.75 11.12
CA ARG A 77 0.32 -16.76 10.12
C ARG A 77 0.94 -18.10 10.48
N GLU A 78 0.21 -19.18 10.27
CA GLU A 78 0.75 -20.53 10.46
C GLU A 78 1.11 -21.14 9.09
N MET A 79 2.29 -21.75 9.01
CA MET A 79 2.75 -22.44 7.81
C MET A 79 2.02 -23.78 7.66
N THR A 80 1.30 -23.96 6.55
CA THR A 80 0.47 -25.15 6.32
C THR A 80 1.27 -26.41 6.01
N LYS A 81 2.50 -26.26 5.49
CA LYS A 81 3.41 -27.34 5.14
C LYS A 81 4.85 -26.85 5.22
N LYS A 82 5.79 -27.76 4.99
CA LYS A 82 7.21 -27.44 4.89
C LYS A 82 7.50 -26.59 3.64
N TYR A 83 8.28 -25.52 3.80
CA TYR A 83 8.72 -24.63 2.73
C TYR A 83 10.22 -24.34 2.85
N SER A 84 10.88 -24.12 1.71
CA SER A 84 12.25 -23.57 1.67
C SER A 84 12.20 -22.13 1.18
N VAL A 85 12.79 -21.19 1.95
CA VAL A 85 12.84 -19.77 1.63
C VAL A 85 14.27 -19.29 1.83
N ASN A 86 14.90 -18.74 0.78
CA ASN A 86 16.28 -18.24 0.82
C ASN A 86 17.30 -19.24 1.40
N GLY A 87 17.11 -20.54 1.15
CA GLY A 87 17.98 -21.61 1.68
C GLY A 87 17.67 -22.07 3.10
N TYR A 88 16.68 -21.47 3.77
CA TYR A 88 16.18 -21.90 5.08
C TYR A 88 14.99 -22.84 4.92
N GLU A 89 14.98 -23.95 5.66
CA GLU A 89 13.83 -24.83 5.75
C GLU A 89 12.93 -24.42 6.92
N ILE A 90 11.66 -24.22 6.62
CA ILE A 90 10.61 -23.86 7.58
C ILE A 90 9.62 -25.01 7.64
N GLU A 91 9.47 -25.61 8.81
CA GLU A 91 8.56 -26.75 9.02
C GLU A 91 7.10 -26.31 9.04
N GLY A 92 6.20 -27.22 8.66
CA GLY A 92 4.76 -27.03 8.83
C GLY A 92 4.40 -26.86 10.32
N GLY A 93 3.41 -26.01 10.61
CA GLY A 93 3.04 -25.63 11.98
C GLY A 93 3.87 -24.49 12.56
N SER A 94 4.94 -24.05 11.88
CA SER A 94 5.70 -22.86 12.30
C SER A 94 4.83 -21.60 12.24
N THR A 95 4.89 -20.77 13.28
CA THR A 95 4.26 -19.44 13.27
C THR A 95 5.18 -18.42 12.63
N SER A 96 4.66 -17.68 11.67
CA SER A 96 5.34 -16.61 10.96
C SER A 96 4.77 -15.25 11.33
N TYR A 97 5.66 -14.30 11.56
CA TYR A 97 5.38 -12.89 11.80
C TYR A 97 6.02 -12.06 10.70
N VAL A 98 5.34 -11.00 10.29
CA VAL A 98 5.90 -10.01 9.37
C VAL A 98 6.21 -8.77 10.18
N ASN A 99 7.50 -8.47 10.35
CA ASN A 99 7.94 -7.31 11.11
C ASN A 99 7.76 -6.02 10.30
N LEU A 100 6.52 -5.55 10.21
CA LEU A 100 6.16 -4.30 9.53
C LEU A 100 6.89 -3.10 10.14
N TRP A 101 7.13 -3.08 11.45
CA TRP A 101 7.90 -2.01 12.09
C TRP A 101 9.32 -1.87 11.54
N ALA A 102 10.03 -2.99 11.38
CA ALA A 102 11.35 -3.01 10.79
C ALA A 102 11.32 -2.61 9.31
N ILE A 103 10.40 -3.19 8.53
CA ILE A 103 10.26 -2.87 7.09
C ILE A 103 9.96 -1.39 6.88
N ALA A 104 9.10 -0.81 7.71
CA ALA A 104 8.70 0.58 7.59
C ALA A 104 9.82 1.57 7.97
N ARG A 105 10.92 1.09 8.58
CA ARG A 105 12.09 1.86 9.01
C ARG A 105 13.39 1.37 8.41
N ASP A 106 13.33 0.54 7.37
CA ASP A 106 14.53 0.03 6.75
C ASP A 106 15.26 1.18 6.01
N PRO A 107 16.49 1.57 6.41
CA PRO A 107 17.24 2.63 5.75
C PRO A 107 17.61 2.29 4.29
N ALA A 108 17.57 1.02 3.90
CA ALA A 108 17.74 0.62 2.51
C ALA A 108 16.53 1.00 1.63
N MET A 109 15.35 1.17 2.24
CA MET A 109 14.10 1.47 1.55
C MET A 109 13.62 2.90 1.78
N TRP A 110 13.96 3.50 2.92
CA TRP A 110 13.47 4.82 3.33
C TRP A 110 14.62 5.74 3.68
N GLU A 111 14.80 6.82 2.92
CA GLU A 111 15.69 7.91 3.32
C GLU A 111 15.07 8.70 4.48
N ASN A 112 15.87 9.05 5.49
CA ASN A 112 15.40 9.69 6.72
C ASN A 112 14.21 8.90 7.32
N GLU A 113 14.45 7.62 7.59
CA GLU A 113 13.45 6.61 7.92
C GLU A 113 12.61 6.95 9.15
N ASP A 114 13.19 7.60 10.15
CA ASP A 114 12.51 8.00 11.40
C ASP A 114 11.89 9.41 11.34
N GLU A 115 12.19 10.18 10.29
CA GLU A 115 11.58 11.49 10.08
C GLU A 115 10.17 11.36 9.50
N PHE A 116 9.23 12.11 10.08
CA PHE A 116 7.86 12.20 9.60
C PHE A 116 7.79 13.15 8.39
N LEU A 117 7.79 12.56 7.18
CA LEU A 117 7.82 13.28 5.89
C LEU A 117 6.64 12.85 5.00
N PRO A 118 5.44 13.43 5.17
CA PRO A 118 4.26 13.08 4.38
C PRO A 118 4.48 13.14 2.86
N GLU A 119 5.37 14.01 2.40
CA GLU A 119 5.69 14.22 0.99
C GLU A 119 6.06 12.92 0.25
N ARG A 120 6.70 11.96 0.93
CA ARG A 120 7.06 10.66 0.33
C ARG A 120 5.85 9.81 -0.06
N CYS A 121 4.71 10.02 0.59
CA CYS A 121 3.48 9.28 0.33
C CYS A 121 2.58 9.94 -0.72
N LEU A 122 2.90 11.16 -1.17
CA LEU A 122 2.13 11.85 -2.23
C LEU A 122 2.20 11.07 -3.54
N TRP A 123 3.39 10.60 -3.90
CA TRP A 123 3.60 9.89 -5.16
C TRP A 123 3.02 8.48 -5.14
N ILE A 124 3.01 7.82 -3.97
CA ILE A 124 2.35 6.53 -3.80
C ILE A 124 0.85 6.63 -4.13
N GLY A 125 0.19 7.74 -3.75
CA GLY A 125 -1.21 7.97 -4.10
C GLY A 125 -1.43 8.09 -5.61
N MET A 126 -0.58 8.85 -6.29
CA MET A 126 -0.67 9.04 -7.75
C MET A 126 -0.37 7.75 -8.51
N ALA A 127 0.71 7.05 -8.16
CA ALA A 127 1.10 5.80 -8.80
C ALA A 127 0.03 4.70 -8.66
N MET A 128 -0.62 4.61 -7.49
CA MET A 128 -1.73 3.68 -7.28
C MET A 128 -2.93 4.02 -8.17
N ALA A 129 -3.33 5.29 -8.24
CA ALA A 129 -4.45 5.72 -9.08
C ALA A 129 -4.15 5.49 -10.59
N GLU A 130 -2.93 5.74 -11.04
CA GLU A 130 -2.49 5.45 -12.42
C GLU A 130 -2.50 3.95 -12.72
N MET A 131 -2.02 3.12 -11.79
CA MET A 131 -2.05 1.67 -11.93
C MET A 131 -3.48 1.12 -11.97
N GLU A 132 -4.36 1.57 -11.07
CA GLU A 132 -5.77 1.21 -11.04
C GLU A 132 -6.48 1.63 -12.33
N LEU A 133 -6.28 2.88 -12.78
CA LEU A 133 -6.86 3.39 -14.02
C LEU A 133 -6.35 2.63 -15.25
N ALA A 134 -5.04 2.37 -15.32
CA ALA A 134 -4.43 1.62 -16.41
C ALA A 134 -4.99 0.19 -16.46
N LEU A 135 -5.02 -0.50 -15.32
CA LEU A 135 -5.54 -1.86 -15.21
C LEU A 135 -7.03 -1.92 -15.55
N ALA A 136 -7.85 -1.01 -15.02
CA ALA A 136 -9.28 -0.92 -15.30
C ALA A 136 -9.52 -0.72 -16.80
N ASN A 137 -8.81 0.20 -17.46
CA ASN A 137 -8.94 0.43 -18.90
C ASN A 137 -8.52 -0.79 -19.72
N VAL A 138 -7.43 -1.45 -19.33
CA VAL A 138 -6.89 -2.64 -20.01
C VAL A 138 -7.84 -3.83 -19.90
N VAL A 139 -8.45 -4.04 -18.73
CA VAL A 139 -9.40 -5.15 -18.51
C VAL A 139 -10.77 -4.85 -19.12
N CYS A 140 -11.26 -3.61 -19.05
CA CYS A 140 -12.56 -3.26 -19.62
C CYS A 140 -12.57 -3.23 -21.15
N LYS A 141 -11.45 -2.87 -21.80
CA LYS A 141 -11.40 -2.75 -23.27
C LYS A 141 -11.05 -4.06 -23.97
N PHE A 142 -10.33 -4.96 -23.30
CA PHE A 142 -9.79 -6.14 -23.93
C PHE A 142 -10.09 -7.41 -23.12
N ALA A 143 -10.56 -8.44 -23.81
CA ALA A 143 -10.44 -9.81 -23.36
C ALA A 143 -8.99 -10.27 -23.63
N TRP A 144 -8.37 -10.88 -22.63
CA TRP A 144 -6.98 -11.33 -22.71
C TRP A 144 -6.92 -12.84 -22.88
N GLU A 145 -6.25 -13.30 -23.93
CA GLU A 145 -6.06 -14.72 -24.21
C GLU A 145 -4.57 -15.08 -24.25
N LEU A 146 -4.27 -16.36 -24.05
CA LEU A 146 -2.90 -16.85 -24.22
C LEU A 146 -2.60 -17.07 -25.70
N PRO A 147 -1.36 -16.81 -26.15
CA PRO A 147 -0.92 -17.17 -27.49
C PRO A 147 -1.13 -18.65 -27.80
N VAL A 148 -1.32 -18.98 -29.08
CA VAL A 148 -1.50 -20.36 -29.53
C VAL A 148 -0.33 -21.22 -29.06
N GLY A 149 -0.64 -22.33 -28.37
CA GLY A 149 0.35 -23.27 -27.83
C GLY A 149 0.82 -22.98 -26.41
N MET A 150 0.49 -21.82 -25.82
CA MET A 150 0.77 -21.51 -24.42
C MET A 150 -0.41 -21.92 -23.52
N LYS A 151 -0.10 -22.60 -22.42
CA LYS A 151 -1.06 -22.97 -21.38
C LYS A 151 -0.91 -22.10 -20.15
N LYS A 152 -1.89 -22.13 -19.25
CA LYS A 152 -1.87 -21.33 -18.01
C LYS A 152 -0.71 -21.74 -17.10
N GLU A 153 -0.38 -23.03 -17.10
CA GLU A 153 0.69 -23.60 -16.30
C GLU A 153 2.08 -23.13 -16.77
N ASP A 154 2.20 -22.65 -18.01
CA ASP A 154 3.43 -22.09 -18.57
C ASP A 154 3.69 -20.65 -18.09
N ILE A 155 2.71 -20.00 -17.44
CA ILE A 155 2.88 -18.67 -16.86
C ILE A 155 3.57 -18.81 -15.50
N ASP A 156 4.88 -18.53 -15.47
CA ASP A 156 5.64 -18.53 -14.23
C ASP A 156 5.41 -17.26 -13.39
N PHE A 157 5.87 -17.30 -12.14
CA PHE A 157 5.98 -16.14 -11.25
C PHE A 157 7.44 -15.96 -10.78
N GLU A 158 8.41 -16.36 -11.62
CA GLU A 158 9.82 -16.19 -11.30
C GLU A 158 10.20 -14.71 -11.36
N ILE A 159 11.06 -14.30 -10.42
CA ILE A 159 11.44 -12.91 -10.24
C ILE A 159 12.89 -12.72 -10.71
N LEU A 160 13.14 -11.68 -11.49
CA LEU A 160 14.48 -11.22 -11.82
C LEU A 160 15.04 -10.45 -10.61
N PRO A 161 16.21 -10.82 -10.05
CA PRO A 161 16.81 -10.09 -8.94
C PRO A 161 17.15 -8.65 -9.33
N GLY A 162 16.83 -7.68 -8.46
CA GLY A 162 17.11 -6.26 -8.67
C GLY A 162 16.40 -5.37 -7.65
N ILE A 163 16.65 -4.05 -7.71
CA ILE A 163 15.99 -3.05 -6.86
C ILE A 163 14.47 -3.06 -7.09
N THR A 164 14.05 -3.27 -8.34
CA THR A 164 12.66 -3.48 -8.72
C THR A 164 12.44 -4.96 -9.05
N MET A 165 11.40 -5.55 -8.46
CA MET A 165 11.02 -6.94 -8.73
C MET A 165 10.33 -7.05 -10.09
N HIS A 166 11.06 -7.46 -11.12
CA HIS A 166 10.52 -7.71 -12.45
C HIS A 166 10.20 -9.19 -12.64
N LYS A 167 9.21 -9.54 -13.48
CA LYS A 167 9.06 -10.93 -13.96
C LYS A 167 10.33 -11.31 -14.72
N LYS A 168 10.90 -12.47 -14.39
CA LYS A 168 12.07 -13.02 -15.08
C LYS A 168 11.77 -13.29 -16.55
N ASN A 169 10.59 -13.86 -16.83
CA ASN A 169 10.10 -14.07 -18.19
C ASN A 169 8.95 -13.11 -18.49
N ALA A 170 8.94 -12.51 -19.68
CA ALA A 170 7.91 -11.55 -20.07
C ALA A 170 6.52 -12.20 -20.17
N LEU A 171 5.50 -11.56 -19.61
CA LEU A 171 4.10 -11.97 -19.81
C LEU A 171 3.68 -11.66 -21.25
N ARG A 172 3.20 -12.66 -21.98
CA ARG A 172 2.70 -12.52 -23.35
C ARG A 172 1.23 -12.86 -23.38
N LEU A 173 0.40 -11.90 -23.80
CA LEU A 173 -1.05 -12.07 -23.93
C LEU A 173 -1.49 -11.51 -25.29
N LEU A 174 -2.54 -12.09 -25.85
CA LEU A 174 -3.22 -11.60 -27.04
C LEU A 174 -4.44 -10.77 -26.61
N PRO A 175 -4.49 -9.46 -26.94
CA PRO A 175 -5.67 -8.66 -26.70
C PRO A 175 -6.73 -8.95 -27.77
N LYS A 176 -7.97 -9.20 -27.35
CA LYS A 176 -9.16 -9.17 -28.19
C LYS A 176 -10.05 -8.03 -27.75
N LEU A 177 -10.42 -7.16 -28.67
CA LEU A 177 -11.36 -6.07 -28.38
C LEU A 177 -12.69 -6.66 -27.91
N LEU A 178 -13.16 -6.21 -26.76
CA LEU A 178 -14.55 -6.39 -26.38
C LEU A 178 -15.36 -5.45 -27.26
N ILE A 179 -15.99 -5.99 -28.30
CA ILE A 179 -16.93 -5.24 -29.14
C ILE A 179 -18.13 -4.92 -28.24
N ALA A 180 -18.40 -3.64 -28.02
CA ALA A 180 -19.60 -3.15 -27.34
C ALA A 180 -20.85 -3.41 -28.20
#